data_AF-A0A2G8JIM8-F1
#
_entry.id   AF-A0A2G8JIM8-F1
#
_cell.length_a   1.000
_cell.length_b   1.000
_cell.length_c   1.000
_cell.angle_alpha   90.00
_cell.angle_beta   90.00
_cell.angle_gamma   90.00
#
_symmetry.space_group_name_H-M   'P 1'
#
loop_
_entity.id
_entity.type
_entity.pdbx_description
1 polymer ?
#
loop_
_entity_poly.entity_id
_entity_poly.type
_entity_poly.pdbx_seq_one_letter_code
_entity_poly.pdbx_strand_id
1 'polypeptide(L)'
;MINRITVLCITAMFAHSLGANLNHEDVKTFDTFPQHYQDGGQHDPEFDHTAFLGGIKAAEEFEHLHEPQAKEQLAKIIHKVDYNKNGVVEKEELVAHLRESLRKIDVEAAEWQFDEADKDKNSLVSKEEYMEYNFGYMKDEEREEKQTQEYMTHAGNVFEAADRDKDGQLSRHEYLCVHNPSNSQETEKVELEYIIGVMDLDKDGAISFLEWLSEGDEEADFDLEDPEEKQFLDEERLIFEEEVDTTGTDMPEAFRN
;
A
#
# COMPACT_ATOMS: atom_id res chain seq x y z
N MET A 1 8.55 18.01 2.35
CA MET A 1 9.25 16.79 1.87
C MET A 1 8.62 15.60 2.57
N ILE A 2 7.46 15.21 2.05
CA ILE A 2 6.67 14.10 2.57
C ILE A 2 7.50 12.82 2.37
N ASN A 3 7.54 12.00 3.42
CA ASN A 3 8.17 10.69 3.32
C ASN A 3 7.18 9.81 2.57
N ARG A 4 7.56 9.27 1.40
CA ARG A 4 6.71 8.38 0.59
C ARG A 4 6.10 7.22 1.39
N ILE A 5 6.71 6.90 2.54
CA ILE A 5 6.25 5.95 3.54
C ILE A 5 4.89 6.34 4.16
N THR A 6 4.61 7.63 4.39
CA THR A 6 3.34 8.07 5.01
C THR A 6 2.15 7.93 4.05
N VAL A 7 2.31 8.32 2.78
CA VAL A 7 1.28 8.10 1.74
C VAL A 7 1.05 6.60 1.55
N LEU A 8 2.14 5.83 1.58
CA LEU A 8 2.11 4.37 1.55
C LEU A 8 1.32 3.74 2.70
N CYS A 9 1.53 4.20 3.94
CA CYS A 9 0.80 3.72 5.11
C CYS A 9 -0.69 4.05 5.01
N ILE A 10 -1.05 5.26 4.56
CA ILE A 10 -2.46 5.68 4.42
C ILE A 10 -3.14 4.88 3.32
N THR A 11 -2.50 4.67 2.15
CA THR A 11 -3.05 3.83 1.07
C THR A 11 -3.21 2.37 1.49
N ALA A 12 -2.28 1.84 2.29
CA ALA A 12 -2.35 0.48 2.81
C ALA A 12 -3.52 0.32 3.79
N MET A 13 -3.70 1.24 4.75
CA MET A 13 -4.84 1.22 5.68
C MET A 13 -6.18 1.37 4.94
N PHE A 14 -6.24 2.25 3.93
CA PHE A 14 -7.43 2.45 3.09
C PHE A 14 -7.85 1.22 2.29
N ALA A 15 -6.88 0.51 1.70
CA ALA A 15 -7.16 -0.70 0.95
C ALA A 15 -7.76 -1.80 1.85
N HIS A 16 -7.37 -1.84 3.12
CA HIS A 16 -7.90 -2.80 4.10
C HIS A 16 -9.33 -2.45 4.54
N SER A 17 -9.63 -1.19 4.87
CA SER A 17 -10.98 -0.81 5.35
C SER A 17 -12.07 -0.97 4.28
N LEU A 18 -11.74 -0.63 3.03
CA LEU A 18 -12.62 -0.84 1.88
C LEU A 18 -12.67 -2.32 1.44
N GLY A 19 -11.53 -3.03 1.51
CA GLY A 19 -11.42 -4.46 1.22
C GLY A 19 -11.96 -5.39 2.31
N ALA A 20 -12.27 -4.88 3.51
CA ALA A 20 -12.95 -5.62 4.57
C ALA A 20 -14.48 -5.57 4.41
N ASN A 21 -15.02 -4.51 3.79
CA ASN A 21 -16.45 -4.35 3.52
C ASN A 21 -16.91 -5.05 2.22
N LEU A 22 -16.02 -5.15 1.22
CA LEU A 22 -16.17 -6.07 0.10
C LEU A 22 -15.55 -7.41 0.54
N ASN A 23 -16.12 -8.58 0.23
CA ASN A 23 -15.49 -9.84 0.65
C ASN A 23 -14.04 -9.88 0.12
N HIS A 24 -13.06 -10.00 1.03
CA HIS A 24 -11.60 -10.01 0.78
C HIS A 24 -11.15 -11.00 -0.32
N GLU A 25 -12.01 -11.93 -0.76
CA GLU A 25 -11.74 -12.87 -1.86
C GLU A 25 -12.13 -12.35 -3.26
N ASP A 26 -13.03 -11.36 -3.36
CA ASP A 26 -13.73 -11.02 -4.62
C ASP A 26 -13.16 -9.78 -5.34
N VAL A 27 -12.32 -8.99 -4.67
CA VAL A 27 -11.59 -7.87 -5.28
C VAL A 27 -10.11 -8.10 -5.15
N LYS A 28 -9.39 -8.15 -6.27
CA LYS A 28 -7.91 -8.09 -6.26
C LYS A 28 -7.46 -6.63 -6.07
N THR A 29 -8.12 -5.90 -5.18
CA THR A 29 -7.72 -4.54 -4.79
C THR A 29 -6.30 -4.61 -4.29
N PHE A 30 -5.48 -3.67 -4.74
CA PHE A 30 -4.44 -2.95 -3.99
C PHE A 30 -3.90 -3.59 -2.68
N ASP A 31 -3.62 -4.90 -2.65
CA ASP A 31 -2.81 -5.58 -1.65
C ASP A 31 -1.34 -5.28 -1.98
N THR A 32 -1.02 -3.98 -2.02
CA THR A 32 0.25 -3.48 -2.54
C THR A 32 1.32 -3.39 -1.48
N PHE A 33 0.98 -3.65 -0.22
CA PHE A 33 1.93 -3.97 0.83
C PHE A 33 1.50 -5.27 1.49
N PRO A 34 2.33 -6.32 1.47
CA PRO A 34 2.08 -7.48 2.31
C PRO A 34 1.92 -6.98 3.74
N GLN A 35 0.79 -7.31 4.36
CA GLN A 35 0.42 -6.92 5.72
C GLN A 35 1.64 -7.04 6.64
N HIS A 36 2.23 -5.93 7.10
CA HIS A 36 3.30 -6.01 8.10
C HIS A 36 2.74 -6.33 9.49
N TYR A 37 1.42 -6.23 9.67
CA TYR A 37 0.70 -6.57 10.90
C TYR A 37 -0.50 -7.47 10.59
N GLN A 38 -0.60 -8.60 11.28
CA GLN A 38 -1.80 -9.43 11.39
C GLN A 38 -2.78 -8.80 12.40
N ASP A 39 -4.06 -9.20 12.31
CA ASP A 39 -5.11 -8.84 13.28
C ASP A 39 -4.60 -8.91 14.73
N GLY A 40 -4.64 -7.76 15.42
CA GLY A 40 -4.13 -7.62 16.79
C GLY A 40 -2.67 -7.14 16.92
N GLY A 41 -2.09 -6.56 15.87
CA GLY A 41 -0.81 -5.85 15.94
C GLY A 41 0.43 -6.75 15.97
N GLN A 42 0.32 -8.00 15.50
CA GLN A 42 1.45 -8.94 15.43
C GLN A 42 2.18 -8.82 14.09
N HIS A 43 3.49 -8.64 14.10
CA HIS A 43 4.31 -8.59 12.88
C HIS A 43 4.10 -9.83 11.99
N ASP A 44 3.95 -9.63 10.67
CA ASP A 44 3.97 -10.73 9.70
C ASP A 44 5.41 -11.24 9.48
N PRO A 45 5.73 -12.46 9.97
CA PRO A 45 7.08 -12.99 9.85
C PRO A 45 7.51 -13.25 8.40
N GLU A 46 6.56 -13.52 7.50
CA GLU A 46 6.85 -13.83 6.10
C GLU A 46 7.22 -12.55 5.32
N PHE A 47 6.49 -11.46 5.57
CA PHE A 47 6.84 -10.15 5.04
C PHE A 47 8.20 -9.67 5.54
N ASP A 48 8.46 -9.76 6.86
CA ASP A 48 9.74 -9.36 7.45
C ASP A 48 10.90 -10.15 6.87
N HIS A 49 10.69 -11.45 6.66
CA HIS A 49 11.65 -12.32 6.01
C HIS A 49 11.94 -11.86 4.58
N THR A 50 10.90 -11.58 3.79
CA THR A 50 11.03 -11.12 2.39
C THR A 50 11.72 -9.76 2.29
N ALA A 51 11.33 -8.82 3.16
CA ALA A 51 11.93 -7.49 3.24
C ALA A 51 13.41 -7.55 3.67
N PHE A 52 13.75 -8.45 4.60
CA PHE A 52 15.15 -8.66 4.98
C PHE A 52 15.96 -9.32 3.87
N LEU A 53 15.39 -10.29 3.15
CA LEU A 53 16.10 -11.03 2.10
C LEU A 53 16.32 -10.21 0.82
N GLY A 54 15.57 -9.13 0.61
CA GLY A 54 15.84 -8.18 -0.47
C GLY A 54 14.92 -8.26 -1.68
N GLY A 55 13.71 -8.84 -1.53
CA GLY A 55 12.72 -9.00 -2.60
C GLY A 55 11.98 -10.34 -2.54
N ILE A 56 10.85 -10.44 -3.25
CA ILE A 56 10.03 -11.66 -3.38
C ILE A 56 10.87 -12.77 -4.01
N LYS A 57 11.53 -12.48 -5.13
CA LYS A 57 12.38 -13.45 -5.84
C LYS A 57 13.52 -13.98 -4.96
N ALA A 58 14.11 -13.09 -4.15
CA ALA A 58 15.18 -13.47 -3.22
C ALA A 58 14.68 -14.37 -2.07
N ALA A 59 13.45 -14.12 -1.59
CA ALA A 59 12.80 -14.96 -0.59
C ALA A 59 12.49 -16.36 -1.13
N GLU A 60 11.89 -16.46 -2.31
CA GLU A 60 11.62 -17.74 -2.99
C GLU A 60 12.90 -18.56 -3.21
N GLU A 61 13.98 -17.92 -3.68
CA GLU A 61 15.28 -18.59 -3.84
C GLU A 61 15.82 -19.12 -2.50
N PHE A 62 15.58 -18.40 -1.40
CA PHE A 62 16.06 -18.74 -0.06
C PHE A 62 15.33 -19.94 0.53
N GLU A 63 14.03 -20.09 0.30
CA GLU A 63 13.23 -21.23 0.77
C GLU A 63 13.76 -22.58 0.27
N HIS A 64 14.40 -22.58 -0.90
CA HIS A 64 14.96 -23.77 -1.51
C HIS A 64 16.38 -24.10 -1.04
N LEU A 65 16.96 -23.33 -0.10
CA LEU A 65 18.32 -23.53 0.38
C LEU A 65 18.39 -24.43 1.62
N HIS A 66 19.45 -25.24 1.67
CA HIS A 66 19.78 -25.98 2.90
C HIS A 66 20.60 -25.13 3.86
N GLU A 67 20.64 -25.52 5.14
CA GLU A 67 21.25 -24.74 6.24
C GLU A 67 22.65 -24.14 5.93
N PRO A 68 23.61 -24.85 5.31
CA PRO A 68 24.91 -24.26 4.97
C PRO A 68 24.81 -23.15 3.92
N GLN A 69 23.94 -23.31 2.93
CA GLN A 69 23.74 -22.36 1.83
C GLN A 69 22.92 -21.15 2.30
N ALA A 70 21.89 -21.38 3.12
CA ALA A 70 21.12 -20.32 3.76
C ALA A 70 22.01 -19.41 4.62
N LYS A 71 22.89 -19.99 5.44
CA LYS A 71 23.89 -19.23 6.22
C LYS A 71 24.83 -18.42 5.32
N GLU A 72 25.26 -18.98 4.19
CA GLU A 72 26.11 -18.27 3.23
C GLU A 72 25.35 -17.09 2.57
N GLN A 73 24.08 -17.27 2.21
CA GLN A 73 23.26 -16.19 1.65
C GLN A 73 22.99 -15.08 2.65
N LEU A 74 22.65 -15.41 3.90
CA LEU A 74 22.49 -14.41 4.96
C LEU A 74 23.80 -13.64 5.17
N ALA A 75 24.95 -14.32 5.16
CA ALA A 75 26.24 -13.64 5.25
C ALA A 75 26.47 -12.67 4.08
N LYS A 76 26.10 -13.05 2.85
CA LYS A 76 26.19 -12.15 1.67
C LYS A 76 25.32 -10.90 1.83
N ILE A 77 24.11 -11.05 2.37
CA ILE A 77 23.22 -9.91 2.66
C ILE A 77 23.89 -9.00 3.68
N ILE A 78 24.32 -9.53 4.83
CA ILE A 78 24.99 -8.75 5.88
C ILE A 78 26.21 -7.99 5.33
N HIS A 79 27.07 -8.65 4.53
CA HIS A 79 28.22 -8.00 3.92
C HIS A 79 27.87 -6.94 2.87
N LYS A 80 26.71 -7.06 2.23
CA LYS A 80 26.22 -6.07 1.26
C LYS A 80 25.62 -4.85 1.98
N VAL A 81 24.99 -5.07 3.14
CA VAL A 81 24.35 -4.02 3.95
C VAL A 81 25.38 -3.22 4.75
N ASP A 82 26.46 -3.86 5.24
CA ASP A 82 27.59 -3.19 5.91
C ASP A 82 28.42 -2.37 4.91
N TYR A 83 27.91 -1.17 4.58
CA TYR A 83 28.52 -0.27 3.61
C TYR A 83 29.83 0.32 4.11
N ASN A 84 29.90 0.61 5.42
CA ASN A 84 31.09 1.20 6.02
C ASN A 84 32.19 0.15 6.32
N LYS A 85 31.86 -1.15 6.20
CA LYS A 85 32.74 -2.31 6.35
C LYS A 85 33.35 -2.42 7.75
N ASN A 86 32.64 -1.97 8.77
CA ASN A 86 33.09 -2.04 10.16
C ASN A 86 32.78 -3.42 10.81
N GLY A 87 32.10 -4.31 10.09
CA GLY A 87 31.77 -5.66 10.52
C GLY A 87 30.49 -5.77 11.36
N VAL A 88 29.71 -4.69 11.49
CA VAL A 88 28.40 -4.67 12.15
C VAL A 88 27.40 -3.94 11.25
N VAL A 89 26.14 -4.40 11.24
CA VAL A 89 25.07 -3.68 10.53
C VAL A 89 24.45 -2.68 11.49
N GLU A 90 24.61 -1.40 11.17
CA GLU A 90 24.02 -0.30 11.94
C GLU A 90 22.56 -0.06 11.55
N LYS A 91 21.79 0.66 12.40
CA LYS A 91 20.36 0.92 12.16
C LYS A 91 20.14 1.60 10.81
N GLU A 92 20.98 2.58 10.50
CA GLU A 92 20.91 3.38 9.27
C GLU A 92 21.14 2.52 8.02
N GLU A 93 22.07 1.57 8.10
CA GLU A 93 22.38 0.63 7.02
C GLU A 93 21.24 -0.36 6.80
N LEU A 94 20.67 -0.89 7.90
CA LEU A 94 19.52 -1.78 7.84
C LEU A 94 18.29 -1.07 7.25
N VAL A 95 18.00 0.16 7.69
CA VAL A 95 16.89 0.96 7.14
C VAL A 95 17.09 1.23 5.66
N ALA A 96 18.31 1.53 5.22
CA ALA A 96 18.62 1.72 3.80
C ALA A 96 18.39 0.44 2.99
N HIS A 97 18.80 -0.72 3.51
CA HIS A 97 18.57 -2.01 2.89
C HIS A 97 17.09 -2.36 2.79
N LEU A 98 16.33 -2.20 3.88
CA LEU A 98 14.89 -2.46 3.90
C LEU A 98 14.15 -1.56 2.91
N ARG A 99 14.48 -0.26 2.84
CA ARG A 99 13.89 0.65 1.85
C ARG A 99 14.11 0.21 0.41
N GLU A 100 15.32 -0.26 0.10
CA GLU A 100 15.62 -0.78 -1.23
C GLU A 100 14.90 -2.11 -1.49
N SER A 101 14.80 -2.97 -0.48
CA SER A 101 14.04 -4.21 -0.59
C SER A 101 12.56 -3.97 -0.84
N LEU A 102 11.93 -3.06 -0.10
CA LEU A 102 10.51 -2.72 -0.27
C LEU A 102 10.21 -2.18 -1.66
N ARG A 103 11.10 -1.34 -2.22
CA ARG A 103 10.98 -0.90 -3.63
C ARG A 103 11.08 -2.05 -4.62
N LYS A 104 11.91 -3.05 -4.34
CA LYS A 104 12.00 -4.24 -5.20
C LYS A 104 10.77 -5.10 -5.12
N ILE A 105 10.22 -5.28 -3.92
CA ILE A 105 8.96 -6.00 -3.70
C ILE A 105 7.85 -5.32 -4.51
N ASP A 106 7.71 -4.00 -4.42
CA ASP A 106 6.77 -3.18 -5.20
C ASP A 106 6.91 -3.41 -6.72
N VAL A 107 8.15 -3.36 -7.23
CA VAL A 107 8.42 -3.60 -8.65
C VAL A 107 8.14 -5.04 -9.07
N GLU A 108 8.55 -6.03 -8.27
CA GLU A 108 8.35 -7.45 -8.57
C GLU A 108 6.86 -7.83 -8.53
N ALA A 109 6.10 -7.28 -7.58
CA ALA A 109 4.66 -7.44 -7.49
C ALA A 109 3.95 -6.80 -8.70
N ALA A 110 4.29 -5.57 -9.06
CA ALA A 110 3.73 -4.91 -10.23
C ALA A 110 4.05 -5.66 -11.54
N GLU A 111 5.27 -6.18 -11.70
CA GLU A 111 5.65 -7.01 -12.85
C GLU A 111 4.80 -8.27 -12.96
N TRP A 112 4.59 -8.95 -11.83
CA TRP A 112 3.76 -10.15 -11.79
C TRP A 112 2.29 -9.85 -12.10
N GLN A 113 1.72 -8.80 -11.50
CA GLN A 113 0.35 -8.36 -11.78
C GLN A 113 0.16 -7.95 -13.24
N PHE A 114 1.14 -7.23 -13.80
CA PHE A 114 1.16 -6.89 -15.23
C PHE A 114 1.08 -8.15 -16.10
N ASP A 115 1.91 -9.16 -15.80
CA ASP A 115 1.96 -10.40 -16.58
C ASP A 115 0.64 -11.20 -16.48
N GLU A 116 -0.06 -11.12 -15.35
CA GLU A 116 -1.38 -11.74 -15.18
C GLU A 116 -2.51 -10.94 -15.85
N ALA A 117 -2.40 -9.61 -15.87
CA ALA A 117 -3.38 -8.72 -16.49
C ALA A 117 -3.29 -8.71 -18.03
N ASP A 118 -2.08 -8.73 -18.61
CA ASP A 118 -1.82 -8.81 -20.06
C ASP A 118 -2.23 -10.20 -20.58
N LYS A 119 -3.49 -10.33 -21.01
CA LYS A 119 -4.07 -11.62 -21.43
C LYS A 119 -3.77 -11.93 -22.87
N ASP A 120 -3.74 -10.91 -23.72
CA ASP A 120 -3.43 -11.08 -25.14
C ASP A 120 -1.92 -11.19 -25.43
N LYS A 121 -1.07 -10.95 -24.41
CA LYS A 121 0.40 -11.03 -24.44
C LYS A 121 1.01 -10.02 -25.40
N ASN A 122 0.40 -8.85 -25.56
CA ASN A 122 0.89 -7.78 -26.42
C ASN A 122 1.94 -6.88 -25.73
N SER A 123 2.29 -7.16 -24.46
CA SER A 123 3.22 -6.37 -23.63
C SER A 123 2.72 -4.97 -23.25
N LEU A 124 1.41 -4.78 -23.28
CA LEU A 124 0.66 -3.64 -22.77
C LEU A 124 -0.56 -4.16 -22.02
N VAL A 125 -1.14 -3.36 -21.13
CA VAL A 125 -2.40 -3.71 -20.45
C VAL A 125 -3.47 -2.70 -20.82
N SER A 126 -4.50 -3.14 -21.54
CA SER A 126 -5.66 -2.31 -21.87
C SER A 126 -6.52 -1.98 -20.64
N LYS A 127 -7.35 -0.94 -20.73
CA LYS A 127 -8.30 -0.61 -19.66
C LYS A 127 -9.24 -1.77 -19.36
N GLU A 128 -9.67 -2.51 -20.39
CA GLU A 128 -10.51 -3.68 -20.25
C GLU A 128 -9.80 -4.81 -19.49
N GLU A 129 -8.55 -5.13 -19.84
CA GLU A 129 -7.74 -6.13 -19.15
C GLU A 129 -7.47 -5.76 -17.69
N TYR A 130 -7.14 -4.49 -17.43
CA TYR A 130 -6.95 -3.97 -16.08
C TYR A 130 -8.22 -4.10 -15.25
N MET A 131 -9.37 -3.69 -15.78
CA MET A 131 -10.65 -3.80 -15.09
C MET A 131 -11.06 -5.25 -14.87
N GLU A 132 -10.82 -6.14 -15.83
CA GLU A 132 -11.11 -7.56 -15.69
C GLU A 132 -10.18 -8.24 -14.67
N TYR A 133 -8.91 -7.84 -14.59
CA TYR A 133 -7.98 -8.34 -13.57
C TYR A 133 -8.45 -7.98 -12.16
N ASN A 134 -8.85 -6.72 -11.93
CA ASN A 134 -9.24 -6.22 -10.60
C ASN A 134 -10.66 -6.65 -10.20
N PHE A 135 -11.60 -6.68 -11.16
CA PHE A 135 -13.05 -6.80 -10.89
C PHE A 135 -13.72 -7.99 -11.59
N GLY A 136 -12.99 -8.77 -12.40
CA GLY A 136 -13.56 -9.85 -13.20
C GLY A 136 -14.18 -10.99 -12.39
N TYR A 137 -13.86 -11.08 -11.10
CA TYR A 137 -14.35 -12.12 -10.20
C TYR A 137 -15.62 -11.72 -9.43
N MET A 138 -15.93 -10.42 -9.37
CA MET A 138 -17.15 -9.91 -8.72
C MET A 138 -18.41 -10.37 -9.45
N LYS A 139 -19.45 -10.71 -8.67
CA LYS A 139 -20.79 -11.01 -9.21
C LYS A 139 -21.49 -9.73 -9.65
N ASP A 140 -22.47 -9.86 -10.55
CA ASP A 140 -23.24 -8.70 -11.05
C ASP A 140 -23.95 -7.92 -9.92
N GLU A 141 -24.48 -8.61 -8.90
CA GLU A 141 -25.13 -7.98 -7.75
C GLU A 141 -24.15 -7.13 -6.93
N GLU A 142 -22.92 -7.61 -6.69
CA GLU A 142 -21.86 -6.89 -5.97
C GLU A 142 -21.38 -5.66 -6.76
N ARG A 143 -21.37 -5.75 -8.10
CA ARG A 143 -21.06 -4.60 -8.96
C ARG A 143 -22.12 -3.51 -8.89
N GLU A 144 -23.37 -3.83 -8.60
CA GLU A 144 -24.44 -2.82 -8.48
C GLU A 144 -24.36 -2.04 -7.15
N GLU A 145 -23.54 -2.49 -6.21
CA GLU A 145 -23.33 -1.79 -4.94
C GLU A 145 -22.62 -0.45 -5.15
N LYS A 146 -23.10 0.58 -4.44
CA LYS A 146 -22.60 1.96 -4.59
C LYS A 146 -21.10 2.06 -4.33
N GLN A 147 -20.62 1.41 -3.27
CA GLN A 147 -19.21 1.40 -2.87
C GLN A 147 -18.33 0.74 -3.95
N THR A 148 -18.78 -0.39 -4.52
CA THR A 148 -18.11 -1.05 -5.64
C THR A 148 -18.03 -0.14 -6.87
N GLN A 149 -19.10 0.58 -7.20
CA GLN A 149 -19.10 1.53 -8.32
C GLN A 149 -18.15 2.72 -8.11
N GLU A 150 -18.08 3.24 -6.88
CA GLU A 150 -17.12 4.29 -6.50
C GLU A 150 -15.68 3.79 -6.67
N TYR A 151 -15.40 2.56 -6.22
CA TYR A 151 -14.08 1.96 -6.34
C TYR A 151 -13.68 1.65 -7.79
N MET A 152 -14.60 1.10 -8.60
CA MET A 152 -14.36 0.89 -10.04
C MET A 152 -14.11 2.21 -10.78
N THR A 153 -14.81 3.27 -10.39
CA THR A 153 -14.60 4.62 -10.92
C THR A 153 -13.20 5.13 -10.56
N HIS A 154 -12.80 4.97 -9.29
CA HIS A 154 -11.46 5.33 -8.82
C HIS A 154 -10.35 4.60 -9.57
N ALA A 155 -10.44 3.28 -9.68
CA ALA A 155 -9.49 2.47 -10.46
C ALA A 155 -9.38 2.96 -11.93
N GLY A 156 -10.50 3.38 -12.52
CA GLY A 156 -10.52 3.99 -13.85
C GLY A 156 -9.79 5.34 -13.91
N ASN A 157 -9.92 6.17 -12.89
CA ASN A 157 -9.21 7.45 -12.79
C ASN A 157 -7.70 7.25 -12.60
N VAL A 158 -7.29 6.28 -11.78
CA VAL A 158 -5.86 5.94 -11.58
C VAL A 158 -5.25 5.43 -12.87
N PHE A 159 -5.96 4.56 -13.61
CA PHE A 159 -5.55 4.11 -14.94
C PHE A 159 -5.30 5.30 -15.88
N GLU A 160 -6.26 6.22 -15.97
CA GLU A 160 -6.17 7.39 -16.85
C GLU A 160 -5.06 8.37 -16.43
N ALA A 161 -4.75 8.45 -15.13
CA ALA A 161 -3.64 9.25 -14.63
C ALA A 161 -2.27 8.60 -14.91
N ALA A 162 -2.21 7.27 -14.92
CA ALA A 162 -0.99 6.53 -15.22
C ALA A 162 -0.69 6.46 -16.72
N ASP A 163 -1.71 6.38 -17.58
CA ASP A 163 -1.59 6.41 -19.05
C ASP A 163 -1.11 7.81 -19.52
N ARG A 164 0.21 7.98 -19.50
CA ARG A 164 0.85 9.29 -19.69
C ARG A 164 0.92 9.66 -21.15
N ASP A 165 1.13 8.69 -22.03
CA ASP A 165 1.19 8.90 -23.46
C ASP A 165 -0.19 8.88 -24.15
N LYS A 166 -1.24 8.47 -23.41
CA LYS A 166 -2.65 8.48 -23.80
C LYS A 166 -2.96 7.56 -24.96
N ASP A 167 -2.27 6.42 -25.03
CA ASP A 167 -2.53 5.40 -26.03
C ASP A 167 -3.69 4.46 -25.65
N GLY A 168 -4.22 4.61 -24.43
CA GLY A 168 -5.33 3.82 -23.89
C GLY A 168 -4.89 2.49 -23.29
N GLN A 169 -3.59 2.25 -23.14
CA GLN A 169 -3.00 1.04 -22.60
C GLN A 169 -1.86 1.43 -21.64
N LEU A 170 -1.50 0.52 -20.73
CA LEU A 170 -0.41 0.74 -19.80
C LEU A 170 0.81 -0.04 -20.27
N SER A 171 1.91 0.67 -20.48
CA SER A 171 3.22 0.02 -20.50
C SER A 171 3.58 -0.49 -19.10
N ARG A 172 4.58 -1.37 -19.00
CA ARG A 172 5.09 -1.85 -17.70
C ARG A 172 5.49 -0.72 -16.74
N HIS A 173 5.99 0.39 -17.28
CA HIS A 173 6.39 1.53 -16.46
C HIS A 173 5.19 2.31 -15.91
N GLU A 174 4.14 2.46 -16.71
CA GLU A 174 2.90 3.11 -16.27
C GLU A 174 2.11 2.23 -15.32
N TYR A 175 2.14 0.90 -15.53
CA TYR A 175 1.54 -0.06 -14.62
C TYR A 175 2.16 0.00 -13.21
N LEU A 176 3.47 0.28 -13.06
CA LEU A 176 4.07 0.53 -11.75
C LEU A 176 3.42 1.71 -10.99
N CYS A 177 2.91 2.70 -11.72
CA CYS A 177 2.24 3.87 -11.14
C CYS A 177 0.78 3.55 -10.78
N VAL A 178 0.14 2.61 -11.48
CA VAL A 178 -1.18 2.10 -11.08
C VAL A 178 -1.06 1.17 -9.88
N HIS A 179 -0.07 0.28 -9.89
CA HIS A 179 0.24 -0.62 -8.77
C HIS A 179 0.60 0.18 -7.52
N ASN A 180 1.34 1.28 -7.65
CA ASN A 180 1.66 2.14 -6.54
C ASN A 180 1.57 3.61 -6.97
N PRO A 181 0.44 4.28 -6.70
CA PRO A 181 0.20 5.66 -7.05
C PRO A 181 1.26 6.62 -6.55
N SER A 182 1.97 6.33 -5.46
CA SER A 182 3.07 7.15 -4.94
C SER A 182 4.30 7.21 -5.86
N ASN A 183 4.34 6.35 -6.89
CA ASN A 183 5.43 6.33 -7.88
C ASN A 183 5.32 7.47 -8.92
N SER A 184 4.14 8.08 -9.10
CA SER A 184 3.96 9.25 -9.96
C SER A 184 3.11 10.33 -9.30
N GLN A 185 3.39 11.60 -9.60
CA GLN A 185 2.65 12.72 -9.00
C GLN A 185 1.19 12.75 -9.47
N GLU A 186 0.95 12.32 -10.71
CA GLU A 186 -0.36 12.31 -11.34
C GLU A 186 -1.27 11.25 -10.69
N THR A 187 -0.78 10.03 -10.51
CA THR A 187 -1.50 8.94 -9.84
C THR A 187 -1.65 9.20 -8.35
N GLU A 188 -0.61 9.69 -7.68
CA GLU A 188 -0.63 10.06 -6.26
C GLU A 188 -1.73 11.09 -5.98
N LYS A 189 -1.88 12.08 -6.85
CA LYS A 189 -2.93 13.08 -6.71
C LYS A 189 -4.33 12.46 -6.78
N VAL A 190 -4.59 11.57 -7.73
CA VAL A 190 -5.89 10.89 -7.87
C VAL A 190 -6.19 10.03 -6.65
N GLU A 191 -5.19 9.30 -6.15
CA GLU A 191 -5.29 8.50 -4.93
C GLU A 191 -5.64 9.34 -3.71
N LEU A 192 -4.94 10.47 -3.53
CA LEU A 192 -5.20 11.38 -2.42
C LEU A 192 -6.59 12.02 -2.50
N GLU A 193 -7.03 12.43 -3.69
CA GLU A 193 -8.39 12.98 -3.87
C GLU A 193 -9.48 11.96 -3.51
N TYR A 194 -9.26 10.68 -3.83
CA TYR A 194 -10.16 9.59 -3.45
C TYR A 194 -10.16 9.35 -1.94
N ILE A 195 -8.98 9.23 -1.31
CA ILE A 195 -8.83 9.03 0.14
C ILE A 195 -9.53 10.14 0.92
N ILE A 196 -9.28 11.42 0.57
CA ILE A 196 -9.99 12.54 1.19
C ILE A 196 -11.50 12.38 0.99
N GLY A 197 -11.95 12.10 -0.22
CA GLY A 197 -13.38 11.98 -0.52
C GLY A 197 -14.11 10.91 0.29
N VAL A 198 -13.39 9.91 0.82
CA VAL A 198 -13.94 8.85 1.67
C VAL A 198 -13.76 9.16 3.16
N MET A 199 -12.61 9.69 3.58
CA MET A 199 -12.35 10.01 5.00
C MET A 199 -13.02 11.27 5.51
N ASP A 200 -13.09 12.31 4.68
CA ASP A 200 -13.53 13.66 5.07
C ASP A 200 -15.07 13.66 5.19
N LEU A 201 -15.54 13.14 6.32
CA LEU A 201 -16.95 12.94 6.62
C LEU A 201 -17.64 14.30 6.80
N ASP A 202 -16.96 15.26 7.42
CA ASP A 202 -17.52 16.59 7.69
C ASP A 202 -17.34 17.60 6.55
N LYS A 203 -16.53 17.25 5.54
CA LYS A 203 -16.28 18.00 4.29
C LYS A 203 -15.59 19.34 4.53
N ASP A 204 -14.80 19.45 5.59
CA ASP A 204 -13.98 20.62 5.84
C ASP A 204 -12.70 20.64 4.99
N GLY A 205 -12.48 19.57 4.22
CA GLY A 205 -11.30 19.39 3.39
C GLY A 205 -10.12 18.91 4.21
N ALA A 206 -10.33 18.34 5.39
CA ALA A 206 -9.35 17.81 6.33
C ALA A 206 -9.66 16.34 6.73
N ILE A 207 -8.71 15.65 7.36
CA ILE A 207 -8.86 14.30 7.93
C ILE A 207 -8.48 14.45 9.40
N SER A 208 -9.49 14.71 10.23
CA SER A 208 -9.33 14.80 11.66
C SER A 208 -8.92 13.45 12.28
N PHE A 209 -8.37 13.47 13.50
CA PHE A 209 -8.07 12.23 14.23
C PHE A 209 -9.25 11.26 14.31
N LEU A 210 -10.48 11.76 14.48
CA LEU A 210 -11.67 10.91 14.57
C LEU A 210 -12.04 10.29 13.23
N GLU A 211 -11.90 11.04 12.13
CA GLU A 211 -12.10 10.52 10.77
C GLU A 211 -11.00 9.54 10.37
N TRP A 212 -9.76 9.79 10.80
CA TRP A 212 -8.67 8.85 10.64
C TRP A 212 -8.94 7.53 11.35
N LEU A 213 -9.41 7.61 12.60
CA LEU A 213 -9.71 6.45 13.41
C LEU A 213 -10.98 5.71 12.97
N SER A 214 -11.96 6.41 12.41
CA SER A 214 -13.16 5.77 11.88
C SER A 214 -12.92 5.07 10.54
N GLU A 215 -11.80 5.33 9.88
CA GLU A 215 -11.46 4.77 8.55
C GLU A 215 -12.55 5.01 7.49
N GLY A 216 -13.33 6.09 7.64
CA GLY A 216 -14.48 6.40 6.78
C GLY A 216 -15.80 5.70 7.17
N ASP A 217 -15.84 4.99 8.30
CA ASP A 217 -17.07 4.45 8.87
C ASP A 217 -17.85 5.53 9.63
N GLU A 218 -19.02 5.91 9.08
CA GLU A 218 -19.93 6.86 9.73
C GLU A 218 -20.55 6.31 11.03
N GLU A 219 -20.52 4.99 11.26
CA GLU A 219 -21.10 4.32 12.42
C GLU A 219 -20.08 4.02 13.53
N ALA A 220 -18.79 4.37 13.35
CA ALA A 220 -17.78 4.20 14.38
C ALA A 220 -18.14 4.98 15.66
N ASP A 221 -18.34 4.28 16.77
CA ASP A 221 -18.71 4.85 18.07
C ASP A 221 -17.68 4.43 19.12
N PHE A 222 -16.93 5.40 19.64
CA PHE A 222 -15.91 5.19 20.67
C PHE A 222 -16.46 5.61 22.04
N ASP A 223 -16.53 4.67 22.99
CA ASP A 223 -16.89 4.94 24.37
C ASP A 223 -15.71 5.56 25.13
N LEU A 224 -15.68 6.89 25.14
CA LEU A 224 -14.68 7.69 25.84
C LEU A 224 -14.68 7.50 27.37
N GLU A 225 -15.70 6.82 27.93
CA GLU A 225 -15.77 6.47 29.36
C GLU A 225 -15.14 5.10 29.67
N ASP A 226 -14.92 4.23 28.66
CA ASP A 226 -14.22 2.96 28.83
C ASP A 226 -12.69 3.20 28.98
N PRO A 227 -12.07 2.78 30.10
CA PRO A 227 -10.63 2.90 30.29
C PRO A 227 -9.78 2.19 29.24
N GLU A 228 -10.24 1.08 28.65
CA GLU A 228 -9.50 0.32 27.64
C GLU A 228 -9.52 1.06 26.29
N GLU A 229 -10.69 1.53 25.85
CA GLU A 229 -10.80 2.34 24.63
C GLU A 229 -10.08 3.67 24.77
N LYS A 230 -10.14 4.30 25.95
CA LYS A 230 -9.40 5.53 26.20
C LYS A 230 -7.88 5.33 26.08
N GLN A 231 -7.35 4.22 26.60
CA GLN A 231 -5.93 3.93 26.46
C GLN A 231 -5.54 3.74 24.99
N PHE A 232 -6.36 2.99 24.24
CA PHE A 232 -6.18 2.81 22.80
C PHE A 232 -6.19 4.16 22.06
N LEU A 233 -7.18 5.01 22.31
CA LEU A 233 -7.29 6.35 21.71
C LEU A 233 -6.09 7.24 22.03
N ASP A 234 -5.54 7.17 23.24
CA ASP A 234 -4.35 7.94 23.63
C ASP A 234 -3.09 7.44 22.89
N GLU A 235 -2.96 6.13 22.66
CA GLU A 235 -1.86 5.52 21.90
C GLU A 235 -1.97 5.87 20.41
N GLU A 236 -3.15 5.69 19.81
CA GLU A 236 -3.44 6.02 18.41
C GLU A 236 -3.28 7.51 18.12
N ARG A 237 -3.66 8.38 19.06
CA ARG A 237 -3.46 9.83 18.92
C ARG A 237 -1.98 10.19 18.80
N LEU A 238 -1.12 9.52 19.55
CA LEU A 238 0.32 9.77 19.47
C LEU A 238 0.87 9.36 18.10
N ILE A 239 0.42 8.22 17.56
CA ILE A 239 0.79 7.76 16.22
C ILE A 239 0.29 8.76 15.17
N PHE A 240 -0.97 9.18 15.27
CA PHE A 240 -1.55 10.17 14.37
C PHE A 240 -0.76 11.48 14.37
N GLU A 241 -0.45 12.05 15.53
CA GLU A 241 0.32 13.30 15.63
C GLU A 241 1.79 13.16 15.17
N GLU A 242 2.42 12.00 15.39
CA GLU A 242 3.83 11.79 15.04
C GLU A 242 4.05 11.37 13.58
N GLU A 243 3.13 10.58 13.01
CA GLU A 243 3.32 9.93 11.71
C GLU A 243 2.38 10.44 10.62
N VAL A 244 1.19 10.94 10.99
CA VAL A 244 0.13 11.33 10.06
C VAL A 244 0.02 12.86 9.98
N ASP A 245 -0.32 13.55 11.07
CA ASP A 245 -0.38 15.01 11.18
C ASP A 245 0.88 15.62 11.82
N THR A 246 2.00 15.47 11.12
CA THR A 246 3.28 16.09 11.52
C THR A 246 3.26 17.63 11.51
N THR A 247 2.16 18.25 11.05
CA THR A 247 2.01 19.70 10.89
C THR A 247 1.12 20.34 11.96
N GLY A 248 0.36 19.55 12.71
CA GLY A 248 -0.60 20.01 13.72
C GLY A 248 -1.77 20.78 13.10
N THR A 249 -2.22 20.39 11.91
CA THR A 249 -3.32 21.06 11.19
C THR A 249 -4.47 20.15 10.77
N ASP A 250 -4.50 18.89 11.20
CA ASP A 250 -5.56 17.90 10.92
C ASP A 250 -5.89 17.75 9.39
N MET A 251 -4.99 18.23 8.49
CA MET A 251 -4.93 18.37 6.99
C MET A 251 -6.02 17.79 6.06
N PRO A 252 -6.30 18.29 4.80
CA PRO A 252 -5.44 19.16 3.91
C PRO A 252 -5.88 20.51 3.21
N GLU A 253 -4.94 21.11 2.45
CA GLU A 253 -5.22 21.73 1.11
C GLU A 253 -4.31 21.01 0.10
N ALA A 254 -4.78 19.84 -0.33
CA ALA A 254 -4.06 18.75 -1.01
C ALA A 254 -2.69 18.33 -0.41
N PHE A 255 -2.47 18.57 0.90
CA PHE A 255 -1.35 18.11 1.75
C PHE A 255 0.00 18.85 1.57
N ARG A 256 0.00 20.17 1.78
CA ARG A 256 0.99 21.18 1.31
C ARG A 256 2.50 20.88 1.55
N ASN A 257 3.21 20.59 0.44
CA ASN A 257 4.66 20.67 0.07
C ASN A 257 5.62 19.44 0.19
#